data_AF-A0A959IKQ9-F1
#
_entry.id   AF-A0A959IKQ9-F1
#
_cell.length_a   1.000
_cell.length_b   1.000
_cell.length_c   1.000
_cell.angle_alpha   90.00
_cell.angle_beta   90.00
_cell.angle_gamma   90.00
#
_symmetry.space_group_name_H-M   'P 1'
#
loop_
_entity.id
_entity.type
_entity.pdbx_description
1 polymer ?
#
loop_
_entity_poly.entity_id
_entity_poly.type
_entity_poly.pdbx_seq_one_letter_code
_entity_poly.pdbx_strand_id
1 'polypeptide(L)' 'MGKGDKKTAKGKRNLGSHGNSRPKKKPAANTSSTKENKPS' A
#
# COMPACT_ATOMS: atom_id res chain seq x y z
N MET A 1 -10.72 -8.45 -0.03
CA MET A 1 -9.64 -9.42 -0.36
C MET A 1 -9.19 -10.17 0.91
N GLY A 2 -8.92 -11.49 0.78
CA GLY A 2 -8.74 -12.43 1.90
C GLY A 2 -7.28 -12.68 2.32
N LYS A 3 -7.05 -13.61 3.27
CA LYS A 3 -5.70 -13.96 3.76
C LYS A 3 -4.84 -14.73 2.74
N GLY A 4 -5.48 -15.41 1.77
CA GLY A 4 -4.78 -16.13 0.70
C GLY A 4 -4.22 -15.23 -0.40
N ASP A 5 -4.64 -13.96 -0.46
CA ASP A 5 -4.22 -13.05 -1.51
C ASP A 5 -2.83 -12.46 -1.22
N LYS A 6 -1.83 -13.05 -1.86
CA LYS A 6 -0.40 -12.72 -1.67
C LYS A 6 -0.01 -11.32 -2.13
N LYS A 7 -0.88 -10.56 -2.82
CA LYS A 7 -0.57 -9.20 -3.30
C LYS A 7 -1.10 -8.12 -2.37
N THR A 8 -1.98 -8.47 -1.43
CA THR A 8 -2.60 -7.53 -0.50
C THR A 8 -1.87 -7.43 0.84
N ALA A 9 -2.14 -6.37 1.59
CA ALA A 9 -1.54 -6.15 2.89
C ALA A 9 -1.89 -7.28 3.86
N LYS A 10 -3.12 -7.82 3.77
CA LYS A 10 -3.62 -8.91 4.60
C LYS A 10 -2.91 -10.24 4.29
N GLY A 11 -2.75 -10.60 3.02
CA GLY A 11 -2.01 -11.81 2.67
C GLY A 11 -0.51 -11.69 2.87
N LYS A 12 0.09 -10.50 2.63
CA LYS A 12 1.49 -10.23 2.99
C LYS A 12 1.74 -10.35 4.49
N ARG A 13 0.79 -9.92 5.33
CA ARG A 13 0.86 -10.09 6.79
C ARG A 13 0.81 -11.57 7.19
N ASN A 14 -0.10 -12.34 6.59
CA ASN A 14 -0.23 -13.77 6.87
C ASN A 14 1.04 -14.55 6.49
N LEU A 15 1.69 -14.18 5.41
CA LEU A 15 2.95 -14.80 4.94
C LEU A 15 4.21 -14.28 5.64
N GLY A 16 4.11 -13.26 6.51
CA GLY A 16 5.29 -12.62 7.09
C GLY A 16 6.20 -11.88 6.09
N SER A 17 5.80 -11.75 4.82
CA SER A 17 6.61 -11.13 3.76
C SER A 17 6.30 -9.65 3.58
N HIS A 18 7.25 -8.91 3.00
CA HIS A 18 7.10 -7.49 2.69
C HIS A 18 6.96 -7.27 1.18
N GLY A 19 6.47 -6.09 0.79
CA GLY A 19 6.34 -5.68 -0.60
C GLY A 19 5.65 -4.32 -0.69
N ASN A 20 5.30 -3.88 -1.89
CA ASN A 20 4.66 -2.57 -2.09
C ASN A 20 3.42 -2.36 -1.20
N SER A 21 2.59 -3.41 -1.08
CA SER A 21 1.39 -3.38 -0.23
C SER A 21 1.67 -3.48 1.28
N ARG A 22 2.87 -3.91 1.71
CA ARG A 22 3.28 -4.01 3.13
C ARG A 22 4.76 -3.65 3.30
N PRO A 23 5.12 -2.37 3.19
CA PRO A 23 6.51 -1.92 3.26
C PRO A 23 7.07 -2.04 4.68
N LYS A 24 8.40 -2.18 4.82
CA LYS A 24 9.09 -2.26 6.13
C LYS A 24 9.21 -0.91 6.82
N LYS A 25 9.46 0.13 6.04
CA LYS A 25 9.53 1.52 6.47
C LYS A 25 8.39 2.26 5.80
N LYS A 26 7.92 3.35 6.41
CA LYS A 26 6.99 4.24 5.72
C LYS A 26 7.68 4.64 4.40
N PRO A 27 7.10 4.38 3.22
CA PRO A 27 7.66 4.93 2.00
C PRO A 27 7.73 6.46 2.20
N ALA A 28 8.83 7.07 1.77
CA ALA A 28 8.90 8.53 1.68
C ALA A 28 7.60 8.96 1.01
N ALA A 29 6.82 9.79 1.70
CA ALA A 29 5.42 10.01 1.39
C ALA A 29 5.29 10.33 -0.11
N ASN A 30 4.82 9.35 -0.90
CA ASN A 30 4.27 9.67 -2.21
C ASN A 30 2.97 10.38 -1.88
N THR A 31 3.07 11.71 -1.85
CA THR A 31 1.98 12.67 -1.94
C THR A 31 1.19 12.35 -3.20
N SER A 32 0.27 11.38 -3.13
CA SER A 32 -0.64 11.07 -4.22
C SER A 32 -1.96 10.55 -3.67
N SER A 33 -2.70 11.46 -3.03
CA SER A 33 -4.17 11.49 -2.93
C SER A 33 -4.50 12.63 -1.96
N THR A 34 -4.54 13.91 -2.35
CA THR A 34 -5.41 14.50 -3.39
C THR A 34 -4.71 15.73 -4.01
N LYS A 35 -4.37 15.69 -5.31
CA LYS A 35 -4.39 16.93 -6.11
C LYS A 35 -5.78 16.97 -6.73
N GLU A 36 -6.73 17.46 -5.95
CA GLU A 36 -8.00 17.93 -6.49
C GLU A 36 -7.69 19.11 -7.42
N ASN A 37 -8.20 19.02 -8.65
CA ASN A 37 -8.20 20.08 -9.64
C ASN A 37 -8.61 21.41 -9.00
N LYS A 38 -7.73 22.41 -9.03
CA LYS A 38 -8.14 23.82 -8.96
C LYS A 38 -8.21 24.33 -10.41
N PRO A 39 -9.38 24.50 -11.02
CA PRO A 39 -9.47 25.23 -12.28
C PRO A 39 -9.06 26.68 -12.04
N SER A 40 -8.18 27.20 -12.88
CA SER A 40 -7.85 28.63 -12.99
C SER A 40 -8.96 29.38 -13.72
#